data_AF-A0A1F3C9H8-F1
#
_entry.id   AF-A0A1F3C9H8-F1
#
_cell.length_a   1.000
_cell.length_b   1.000
_cell.length_c   1.000
_cell.angle_alpha   90.00
_cell.angle_beta   90.00
_cell.angle_gamma   90.00
#
_symmetry.space_group_name_H-M   'P 1'
#
loop_
_entity.id
_entity.type
_entity.pdbx_description
1 polymer ?
#
loop_
_entity_poly.entity_id
_entity_poly.type
_entity_poly.pdbx_seq_one_letter_code
_entity_poly.pdbx_strand_id
1 'polypeptide(L)'
;MRKVLIGLAVIAAIAAAAYMLVGRRSNPDAQPATQTLPAVKAPSEVVAEGRVVPVRGVTLSLPSGGTIAHVLVKEGDRVKAGQLLVRTEAARQADAAVAQAEASLRRAQARLAELRAGARAQDIEAARATVQAAEARYHQLSAGARDQERAQAKSAVEQAENRAASTRQRGVQAESVLRQAEDDLRRFEQLLAQRATSQQSVDQARTAVTTARADLAAARAEQAAADAAAASSRQQLSLVQAGPRKEELDAAAAEVRRAKAQLDLLRAGTRPETIAGAEADVASAAAALKQTKVTLDQAELRAPFDGTVAWLGPKTGEFASPGSPIVRIGDLSVWQVETTDLTELNIVSVREGSRARVTFDGIPNLTLGGTVKQIKAFGENRQGDITYTVTIALDKQDARLYWNMTASVAIEPK
;
A
#
# COMPACT_ATOMS: atom_id res chain seq x y z
N MET A 1 50.71 -29.43 -144.98
CA MET A 1 49.76 -29.03 -143.92
C MET A 1 48.68 -30.10 -143.70
N ARG A 2 49.06 -31.28 -143.15
CA ARG A 2 48.11 -32.38 -142.86
C ARG A 2 48.42 -33.16 -141.58
N LYS A 3 49.47 -32.76 -140.82
CA LYS A 3 49.94 -33.43 -139.59
C LYS A 3 49.66 -32.64 -138.29
N VAL A 4 49.09 -31.43 -138.38
CA VAL A 4 48.79 -30.57 -137.19
C VAL A 4 47.33 -30.72 -136.72
N LEU A 5 46.43 -31.22 -137.57
CA LEU A 5 45.00 -31.40 -137.24
C LEU A 5 44.69 -32.69 -136.46
N ILE A 6 45.59 -33.67 -136.42
CA ILE A 6 45.37 -34.95 -135.70
C ILE A 6 45.75 -34.81 -134.22
N GLY A 7 46.67 -33.91 -133.87
CA GLY A 7 47.09 -33.68 -132.47
C GLY A 7 46.03 -32.98 -131.60
N LEU A 8 45.19 -32.13 -132.19
CA LEU A 8 44.17 -31.38 -131.44
C LEU A 8 42.91 -32.21 -131.11
N ALA A 9 42.62 -33.24 -131.91
CA ALA A 9 41.49 -34.13 -131.68
C ALA A 9 41.74 -35.13 -130.53
N VAL A 10 43.00 -35.51 -130.28
CA VAL A 10 43.37 -36.45 -129.20
C VAL A 10 43.35 -35.76 -127.83
N ILE A 11 43.67 -34.46 -127.76
CA ILE A 11 43.65 -33.70 -126.50
C ILE A 11 42.20 -33.38 -126.06
N ALA A 12 41.27 -33.17 -127.00
CA ALA A 12 39.85 -32.99 -126.68
C ALA A 12 39.18 -34.29 -126.18
N ALA A 13 39.61 -35.46 -126.66
CA ALA A 13 39.07 -36.75 -126.22
C ALA A 13 39.52 -37.13 -124.79
N ILE A 14 40.72 -36.72 -124.37
CA ILE A 14 41.23 -36.98 -123.01
C ILE A 14 40.58 -36.05 -121.97
N ALA A 15 40.24 -34.80 -122.35
CA ALA A 15 39.51 -33.87 -121.48
C ALA A 15 38.05 -34.29 -121.23
N ALA A 16 37.39 -34.91 -122.22
CA ALA A 16 36.03 -35.43 -122.06
C ALA A 16 35.96 -36.70 -121.18
N ALA A 17 36.99 -37.56 -121.24
CA ALA A 17 37.08 -38.75 -120.39
C ALA A 17 37.37 -38.42 -118.91
N ALA A 18 38.09 -37.32 -118.63
CA ALA A 18 38.34 -36.86 -117.27
C ALA A 18 37.11 -36.21 -116.59
N TYR A 19 36.21 -35.60 -117.37
CA TYR A 19 34.99 -34.98 -116.82
C TYR A 19 33.88 -35.98 -116.50
N MET A 20 33.86 -37.15 -117.16
CA MET A 20 32.84 -38.18 -116.90
C MET A 20 33.13 -39.11 -115.69
N LEU A 21 34.34 -39.06 -115.10
CA LEU A 21 34.71 -39.95 -113.99
C LEU A 21 34.54 -39.34 -112.57
N VAL A 22 34.05 -38.10 -112.46
CA VAL A 22 33.80 -37.43 -111.15
C VAL A 22 32.30 -37.41 -110.78
N GLY A 23 31.43 -37.93 -111.64
CA GLY A 23 29.99 -38.03 -111.39
C GLY A 23 29.55 -39.40 -110.84
N ARG A 24 29.37 -39.49 -109.52
CA ARG A 24 28.57 -40.48 -108.72
C ARG A 24 29.36 -41.26 -107.67
N ARG A 25 29.43 -40.67 -106.47
CA ARG A 25 29.20 -41.39 -105.21
C ARG A 25 28.29 -40.54 -104.32
N SER A 26 26.99 -40.65 -104.56
CA SER A 26 25.99 -40.25 -103.56
C SER A 26 25.96 -41.34 -102.48
N ASN A 27 26.67 -41.10 -101.37
CA ASN A 27 26.33 -41.76 -100.12
C ASN A 27 24.90 -41.35 -99.76
N PRO A 28 23.99 -42.28 -99.41
CA PRO A 28 22.76 -41.88 -98.75
C PRO A 28 23.14 -41.28 -97.40
N ASP A 29 22.66 -40.06 -97.14
CA ASP A 29 22.82 -39.36 -95.87
C ASP A 29 22.41 -40.28 -94.71
N ALA A 30 23.40 -40.74 -93.95
CA ALA A 30 23.18 -41.24 -92.61
C ALA A 30 22.74 -40.05 -91.76
N GLN A 31 21.44 -39.97 -91.48
CA GLN A 31 20.92 -39.11 -90.42
C GLN A 31 21.69 -39.42 -89.13
N PRO A 32 22.30 -38.42 -88.47
CA PRO A 32 22.85 -38.64 -87.14
C PRO A 32 21.70 -39.08 -86.23
N ALA A 33 21.81 -40.28 -85.67
CA ALA A 33 20.91 -40.74 -84.63
C ALA A 33 20.96 -39.72 -83.49
N THR A 34 19.84 -39.01 -83.27
CA THR A 34 19.68 -38.12 -82.14
C THR A 34 19.70 -39.02 -80.90
N GLN A 35 20.83 -39.04 -80.18
CA GLN A 35 20.81 -39.55 -78.82
C GLN A 35 19.92 -38.62 -78.03
N THR A 36 18.70 -39.05 -77.73
CA THR A 36 17.92 -38.44 -76.65
C THR A 36 18.68 -38.70 -75.37
N LEU A 37 19.51 -37.73 -74.97
CA LEU A 37 20.00 -37.65 -73.60
C LEU A 37 18.77 -37.79 -72.70
N PRO A 38 18.77 -38.67 -71.69
CA PRO A 38 17.69 -38.68 -70.71
C PRO A 38 17.56 -37.25 -70.18
N ALA A 39 16.34 -36.73 -70.12
CA ALA A 39 16.10 -35.41 -69.58
C ALA A 39 16.72 -35.36 -68.18
N VAL A 40 17.83 -34.63 -68.05
CA VAL A 40 18.39 -34.28 -66.75
C VAL A 40 17.31 -33.41 -66.13
N LYS A 41 16.49 -34.00 -65.26
CA LYS A 41 15.72 -33.25 -64.28
C LYS A 41 16.78 -32.55 -63.44
N ALA A 42 17.14 -31.32 -63.82
CA ALA A 42 17.88 -30.46 -62.93
C ALA A 42 17.05 -30.42 -61.65
N PRO A 43 17.59 -30.84 -60.48
CA PRO A 43 16.90 -30.54 -59.25
C PRO A 43 16.86 -29.02 -59.21
N SER A 44 15.68 -28.45 -59.39
CA SER A 44 15.45 -27.01 -59.25
C SER A 44 15.48 -26.67 -57.76
N GLU A 45 16.56 -27.07 -57.08
CA GLU A 45 16.78 -26.77 -55.68
C GLU A 45 17.08 -25.28 -55.57
N VAL A 46 16.32 -24.62 -54.72
CA VAL A 46 16.53 -23.22 -54.40
C VAL A 46 17.64 -23.17 -53.36
N VAL A 47 18.82 -22.73 -53.78
CA VAL A 47 19.98 -22.59 -52.89
C VAL A 47 20.01 -21.19 -52.31
N ALA A 48 20.21 -21.10 -51.00
CA ALA A 48 20.34 -19.86 -50.25
C ALA A 48 21.44 -20.02 -49.20
N GLU A 49 22.20 -18.95 -48.97
CA GLU A 49 23.00 -18.79 -47.77
C GLU A 49 22.10 -18.55 -46.54
N GLY A 50 22.61 -18.95 -45.39
CA GLY A 50 21.95 -18.75 -44.12
C GLY A 50 22.92 -18.75 -42.96
N ARG A 51 22.36 -18.51 -41.78
CA ARG A 51 23.11 -18.48 -40.52
C ARG A 51 22.41 -19.31 -39.45
N VAL A 52 23.21 -19.96 -38.62
CA VAL A 52 22.73 -20.72 -37.46
C VAL A 52 22.32 -19.76 -36.35
N VAL A 53 21.09 -19.88 -35.87
CA VAL A 53 20.54 -19.11 -34.75
C VAL A 53 19.84 -20.05 -33.77
N PRO A 54 19.84 -19.75 -32.46
CA PRO A 54 19.07 -20.55 -31.51
C PRO A 54 17.57 -20.33 -31.73
N VAL A 55 16.75 -21.33 -31.42
CA VAL A 55 15.28 -21.21 -31.51
C VAL A 55 14.76 -20.08 -30.61
N ARG A 56 15.40 -19.89 -29.45
CA ARG A 56 15.10 -18.79 -28.53
C ARG A 56 16.39 -18.04 -28.24
N GLY A 57 16.45 -16.78 -28.65
CA GLY A 57 17.58 -15.90 -28.43
C GLY A 57 17.14 -14.47 -28.18
N VAL A 58 17.86 -13.75 -27.32
CA VAL A 58 17.62 -12.34 -27.05
C VAL A 58 18.97 -11.63 -26.89
N THR A 59 19.02 -10.41 -27.40
CA THR A 59 20.12 -9.48 -27.13
C THR A 59 19.62 -8.48 -26.10
N LEU A 60 20.31 -8.41 -24.96
CA LEU A 60 19.99 -7.56 -23.84
C LEU A 60 20.86 -6.30 -23.84
N SER A 61 20.27 -5.17 -23.53
CA SER A 61 20.91 -3.87 -23.41
C SER A 61 20.38 -3.13 -22.18
N LEU A 62 21.14 -2.13 -21.71
CA LEU A 62 20.70 -1.25 -20.63
C LEU A 62 19.86 -0.10 -21.21
N PRO A 63 18.64 0.15 -20.70
CA PRO A 63 17.80 1.24 -21.20
C PRO A 63 18.40 2.63 -20.98
N SER A 64 19.04 2.86 -19.82
CA SER A 64 19.62 4.16 -19.43
C SER A 64 21.12 4.27 -19.69
N GLY A 65 21.78 3.17 -20.08
CA GLY A 65 23.25 3.09 -20.11
C GLY A 65 23.89 3.26 -18.72
N GLY A 66 25.22 3.36 -18.69
CA GLY A 66 26.00 3.63 -17.48
C GLY A 66 27.31 2.85 -17.40
N THR A 67 28.13 3.20 -16.41
CA THR A 67 29.38 2.49 -16.11
C THR A 67 29.09 1.15 -15.45
N ILE A 68 29.68 0.08 -15.96
CA ILE A 68 29.52 -1.27 -15.42
C ILE A 68 30.33 -1.41 -14.12
N ALA A 69 29.66 -1.60 -12.99
CA ALA A 69 30.31 -1.85 -11.70
C ALA A 69 30.73 -3.30 -11.55
N HIS A 70 29.86 -4.24 -11.94
CA HIS A 70 30.12 -5.66 -11.83
C HIS A 70 29.48 -6.43 -12.98
N VAL A 71 30.24 -7.37 -13.53
CA VAL A 71 29.74 -8.43 -14.40
C VAL A 71 29.77 -9.74 -13.62
N LEU A 72 28.61 -10.37 -13.46
CA LEU A 72 28.41 -11.53 -12.58
C LEU A 72 28.37 -12.88 -13.32
N VAL A 73 28.45 -12.85 -14.65
CA VAL A 73 28.39 -14.03 -15.52
C VAL A 73 29.52 -13.99 -16.53
N LYS A 74 29.86 -15.14 -17.10
CA LYS A 74 30.83 -15.29 -18.18
C LYS A 74 30.17 -15.91 -19.40
N GLU A 75 30.82 -15.78 -20.55
CA GLU A 75 30.42 -16.50 -21.75
C GLU A 75 30.46 -18.01 -21.50
N GLY A 76 29.42 -18.72 -21.96
CA GLY A 76 29.22 -20.14 -21.71
C GLY A 76 28.47 -20.47 -20.42
N ASP A 77 28.25 -19.51 -19.51
CA ASP A 77 27.50 -19.77 -18.28
C ASP A 77 26.01 -20.00 -18.55
N ARG A 78 25.41 -20.96 -17.85
CA ARG A 78 23.96 -21.13 -17.80
C ARG A 78 23.35 -20.18 -16.77
N VAL A 79 22.31 -19.46 -17.18
CA VAL A 79 21.61 -18.47 -16.37
C VAL A 79 20.13 -18.81 -16.29
N LYS A 80 19.52 -18.46 -15.15
CA LYS A 80 18.08 -18.61 -14.91
C LYS A 80 17.33 -17.30 -15.17
N ALA A 81 16.04 -17.39 -15.45
CA ALA A 81 15.13 -16.26 -15.51
C ALA A 81 15.22 -15.42 -14.21
N GLY A 82 15.38 -14.10 -14.37
CA GLY A 82 15.55 -13.13 -13.29
C GLY A 82 16.97 -13.04 -12.71
N GLN A 83 17.90 -13.92 -13.10
CA GLN A 83 19.27 -13.89 -12.61
C GLN A 83 19.96 -12.58 -13.03
N LEU A 84 20.65 -11.95 -12.06
CA LEU A 84 21.43 -10.74 -12.29
C LEU A 84 22.69 -11.08 -13.10
N LEU A 85 22.89 -10.36 -14.20
CA LEU A 85 23.99 -10.58 -15.14
C LEU A 85 25.02 -9.47 -15.01
N VAL A 86 24.54 -8.24 -15.04
CA VAL A 86 25.37 -7.03 -15.04
C VAL A 86 24.74 -6.01 -14.12
N ARG A 87 25.57 -5.30 -13.38
CA ARG A 87 25.16 -4.23 -12.48
C ARG A 87 25.99 -2.99 -12.73
N THR A 88 25.32 -1.85 -12.86
CA THR A 88 25.96 -0.55 -13.07
C THR A 88 26.34 0.12 -11.75
N GLU A 89 27.20 1.15 -11.81
CA GLU A 89 27.52 1.98 -10.64
C GLU A 89 26.29 2.73 -10.08
N ALA A 90 25.35 3.09 -10.97
CA ALA A 90 24.10 3.74 -10.60
C ALA A 90 23.23 2.88 -9.67
N ALA A 91 23.36 1.55 -9.73
CA ALA A 91 22.61 0.64 -8.85
C ALA A 91 22.94 0.86 -7.37
N ARG A 92 24.16 1.27 -7.02
CA ARG A 92 24.52 1.57 -5.62
C ARG A 92 23.76 2.80 -5.09
N GLN A 93 23.62 3.83 -5.92
CA GLN A 93 22.84 5.02 -5.57
C GLN A 93 21.35 4.69 -5.52
N ALA A 94 20.85 3.89 -6.46
CA ALA A 94 19.47 3.43 -6.48
C ALA A 94 19.12 2.60 -5.23
N ASP A 95 20.00 1.69 -4.78
CA ASP A 95 19.82 0.94 -3.54
C ASP A 95 19.69 1.84 -2.31
N ALA A 96 20.57 2.84 -2.18
CA ALA A 96 20.50 3.80 -1.08
C ALA A 96 19.18 4.58 -1.12
N ALA A 97 18.72 4.97 -2.31
CA ALA A 97 17.45 5.65 -2.51
C ALA A 97 16.25 4.73 -2.19
N VAL A 98 16.31 3.43 -2.55
CA VAL A 98 15.28 2.43 -2.18
C VAL A 98 15.20 2.34 -0.66
N ALA A 99 16.34 2.20 0.04
CA ALA A 99 16.36 2.13 1.50
C ALA A 99 15.75 3.40 2.15
N GLN A 100 16.02 4.59 1.61
CA GLN A 100 15.43 5.85 2.07
C GLN A 100 13.91 5.92 1.80
N ALA A 101 13.46 5.46 0.64
CA ALA A 101 12.04 5.44 0.29
C ALA A 101 11.28 4.43 1.16
N GLU A 102 11.86 3.25 1.44
CA GLU A 102 11.29 2.26 2.37
C GLU A 102 11.20 2.81 3.80
N ALA A 103 12.24 3.50 4.28
CA ALA A 103 12.20 4.17 5.57
C ALA A 103 11.09 5.24 5.63
N SER A 104 10.89 5.99 4.55
CA SER A 104 9.84 7.01 4.46
C SER A 104 8.44 6.39 4.44
N LEU A 105 8.25 5.29 3.69
CA LEU A 105 7.00 4.52 3.71
C LEU A 105 6.71 3.97 5.11
N ARG A 106 7.71 3.38 5.79
CA ARG A 106 7.54 2.88 7.17
C ARG A 106 7.13 3.99 8.14
N ARG A 107 7.71 5.18 8.02
CA ARG A 107 7.31 6.34 8.84
C ARG A 107 5.87 6.77 8.57
N ALA A 108 5.47 6.86 7.31
CA ALA A 108 4.09 7.20 6.93
C ALA A 108 3.09 6.16 7.46
N GLN A 109 3.41 4.87 7.34
CA GLN A 109 2.60 3.77 7.87
C GLN A 109 2.50 3.82 9.39
N ALA A 110 3.60 4.07 10.10
CA ALA A 110 3.60 4.22 11.55
C ALA A 110 2.73 5.41 11.99
N ARG A 111 2.80 6.54 11.27
CA ARG A 111 1.95 7.71 11.53
C ARG A 111 0.47 7.40 11.31
N LEU A 112 0.13 6.71 10.22
CA LEU A 112 -1.25 6.27 9.97
C LEU A 112 -1.75 5.32 11.07
N ALA A 113 -0.91 4.38 11.51
CA ALA A 113 -1.25 3.46 12.59
C ALA A 113 -1.49 4.19 13.93
N GLU A 114 -0.65 5.18 14.27
CA GLU A 114 -0.84 6.05 15.44
C GLU A 114 -2.17 6.80 15.37
N LEU A 115 -2.49 7.41 14.22
CA LEU A 115 -3.73 8.16 14.03
C LEU A 115 -4.96 7.25 14.10
N ARG A 116 -4.89 6.02 13.57
CA ARG A 116 -5.96 5.02 13.65
C ARG A 116 -6.14 4.45 15.04
N ALA A 117 -5.07 4.29 15.81
CA ALA A 117 -5.14 3.85 17.20
C ALA A 117 -5.83 4.90 18.09
N GLY A 118 -5.71 6.19 17.75
CA GLY A 118 -6.42 7.27 18.44
C GLY A 118 -5.94 7.47 19.88
N ALA A 119 -6.87 7.78 20.79
CA ALA A 119 -6.56 7.96 22.21
C ALA A 119 -6.11 6.62 22.83
N ARG A 120 -5.15 6.69 23.76
CA ARG A 120 -4.65 5.47 24.41
C ARG A 120 -5.71 4.90 25.35
N ALA A 121 -5.69 3.59 25.56
CA ALA A 121 -6.61 2.92 26.48
C ALA A 121 -6.56 3.52 27.90
N GLN A 122 -5.36 3.92 28.36
CA GLN A 122 -5.18 4.57 29.66
C GLN A 122 -5.87 5.93 29.74
N ASP A 123 -5.87 6.72 28.65
CA ASP A 123 -6.52 8.02 28.60
C ASP A 123 -8.06 7.86 28.63
N ILE A 124 -8.57 6.86 27.92
CA ILE A 124 -10.01 6.52 27.91
C ILE A 124 -10.47 6.08 29.29
N GLU A 125 -9.71 5.22 29.97
CA GLU A 125 -10.05 4.77 31.33
C GLU A 125 -9.92 5.90 32.37
N ALA A 126 -8.94 6.80 32.24
CA ALA A 126 -8.84 7.99 33.08
C ALA A 126 -10.05 8.94 32.89
N ALA A 127 -10.49 9.15 31.65
CA ALA A 127 -11.69 9.94 31.36
C ALA A 127 -12.96 9.24 31.88
N ARG A 128 -13.03 7.91 31.78
CA ARG A 128 -14.13 7.11 32.35
C ARG A 128 -14.21 7.24 33.87
N ALA A 129 -13.07 7.19 34.57
CA ALA A 129 -13.00 7.42 36.00
C ALA A 129 -13.45 8.84 36.38
N THR A 130 -13.11 9.83 35.55
CA THR A 130 -13.60 11.21 35.72
C THR A 130 -15.12 11.30 35.60
N VAL A 131 -15.72 10.62 34.61
CA VAL A 131 -17.19 10.53 34.49
C VAL A 131 -17.81 9.89 35.73
N GLN A 132 -17.26 8.76 36.18
CA GLN A 132 -17.77 8.06 37.37
C GLN A 132 -17.68 8.93 38.63
N ALA A 133 -16.59 9.67 38.81
CA ALA A 133 -16.45 10.59 39.94
C ALA A 133 -17.47 11.74 39.88
N ALA A 134 -17.70 12.31 38.69
CA ALA A 134 -18.70 13.34 38.49
C ALA A 134 -20.13 12.82 38.74
N GLU A 135 -20.44 11.61 38.26
CA GLU A 135 -21.73 10.95 38.50
C GLU A 135 -21.93 10.66 40.00
N ALA A 136 -20.91 10.13 40.68
CA ALA A 136 -20.96 9.89 42.12
C ALA A 136 -21.23 11.18 42.90
N ARG A 137 -20.59 12.29 42.51
CA ARG A 137 -20.82 13.61 43.12
C ARG A 137 -22.24 14.12 42.87
N TYR A 138 -22.74 13.99 41.64
CA TYR A 138 -24.13 14.33 41.31
C TYR A 138 -25.12 13.50 42.14
N HIS A 139 -24.89 12.18 42.25
CA HIS A 139 -25.72 11.29 43.07
C HIS A 139 -25.69 11.67 44.55
N GLN A 140 -24.52 11.94 45.13
CA GLN A 140 -24.39 12.40 46.52
C GLN A 140 -25.14 13.71 46.77
N LEU A 141 -25.03 14.68 45.85
CA LEU A 141 -25.79 15.92 45.94
C LEU A 141 -27.30 15.64 45.83
N SER A 142 -27.73 14.84 44.85
CA SER A 142 -29.15 14.53 44.61
C SER A 142 -29.82 13.75 45.74
N ALA A 143 -29.06 12.92 46.48
CA ALA A 143 -29.54 12.22 47.65
C ALA A 143 -29.84 13.18 48.84
N GLY A 144 -29.29 14.40 48.80
CA GLY A 144 -29.49 15.45 49.79
C GLY A 144 -28.94 15.09 51.18
N ALA A 145 -29.46 15.77 52.21
CA ALA A 145 -29.11 15.46 53.59
C ALA A 145 -29.42 13.99 53.91
N ARG A 146 -28.55 13.32 54.66
CA ARG A 146 -28.78 11.92 55.02
C ARG A 146 -29.99 11.83 55.96
N ASP A 147 -30.71 10.71 55.94
CA ASP A 147 -31.83 10.49 56.87
C ASP A 147 -31.42 10.67 58.34
N GLN A 148 -30.17 10.31 58.65
CA GLN A 148 -29.56 10.51 59.96
C GLN A 148 -29.46 11.99 60.34
N GLU A 149 -29.05 12.87 59.43
CA GLU A 149 -28.94 14.32 59.69
C GLU A 149 -30.32 14.96 59.85
N ARG A 150 -31.29 14.54 59.02
CA ARG A 150 -32.70 14.96 59.16
C ARG A 150 -33.28 14.53 60.52
N ALA A 151 -33.01 13.31 60.95
CA ALA A 151 -33.48 12.79 62.24
C ALA A 151 -32.83 13.52 63.43
N GLN A 152 -31.53 13.80 63.37
CA GLN A 152 -30.82 14.57 64.40
C GLN A 152 -31.36 16.01 64.51
N ALA A 153 -31.53 16.69 63.37
CA ALA A 153 -32.11 18.03 63.35
C ALA A 153 -33.55 18.04 63.91
N LYS A 154 -34.36 17.02 63.58
CA LYS A 154 -35.72 16.87 64.11
C LYS A 154 -35.72 16.64 65.63
N SER A 155 -34.83 15.77 66.13
CA SER A 155 -34.69 15.52 67.57
C SER A 155 -34.22 16.77 68.32
N ALA A 156 -33.32 17.57 67.74
CA ALA A 156 -32.89 18.84 68.32
C ALA A 156 -34.05 19.86 68.44
N VAL A 157 -34.90 19.95 67.42
CA VAL A 157 -36.13 20.76 67.48
C VAL A 157 -37.04 20.28 68.60
N GLU A 158 -37.29 18.97 68.68
CA GLU A 158 -38.14 18.37 69.71
C GLU A 158 -37.63 18.67 71.13
N GLN A 159 -36.32 18.56 71.36
CA GLN A 159 -35.71 18.91 72.64
C GLN A 159 -35.85 20.41 72.97
N ALA A 160 -35.62 21.29 71.98
CA ALA A 160 -35.76 22.74 72.16
C ALA A 160 -37.22 23.15 72.43
N GLU A 161 -38.18 22.52 71.76
CA GLU A 161 -39.62 22.74 71.98
C GLU A 161 -40.07 22.25 73.36
N ASN A 162 -39.60 21.08 73.79
CA ASN A 162 -39.87 20.56 75.14
C ASN A 162 -39.31 21.50 76.22
N ARG A 163 -38.11 22.06 76.01
CA ARG A 163 -37.53 23.05 76.91
C ARG A 163 -38.37 24.33 76.95
N ALA A 164 -38.76 24.87 75.79
CA ALA A 164 -39.60 26.05 75.69
C ALA A 164 -40.97 25.86 76.36
N ALA A 165 -41.58 24.69 76.21
CA ALA A 165 -42.83 24.33 76.90
C ALA A 165 -42.65 24.32 78.43
N SER A 166 -41.57 23.72 78.93
CA SER A 166 -41.27 23.68 80.37
C SER A 166 -41.00 25.07 80.97
N THR A 167 -40.31 25.96 80.24
CA THR A 167 -40.04 27.33 80.68
C THR A 167 -41.30 28.19 80.63
N ARG A 168 -42.19 27.95 79.65
CA ARG A 168 -43.50 28.62 79.59
C ARG A 168 -44.36 28.26 80.79
N GLN A 169 -44.35 26.99 81.22
CA GLN A 169 -45.04 26.57 82.45
C GLN A 169 -44.47 27.28 83.69
N ARG A 170 -43.14 27.38 83.82
CA ARG A 170 -42.49 28.13 84.90
C ARG A 170 -42.85 29.62 84.89
N GLY A 171 -42.92 30.24 83.71
CA GLY A 171 -43.39 31.62 83.55
C GLY A 171 -44.81 31.83 84.06
N VAL A 172 -45.73 30.92 83.72
CA VAL A 172 -47.12 30.95 84.22
C VAL A 172 -47.18 30.77 85.75
N GLN A 173 -46.35 29.88 86.32
CA GLN A 173 -46.26 29.69 87.77
C GLN A 173 -45.74 30.95 88.48
N ALA A 174 -44.65 31.55 87.98
CA ALA A 174 -44.08 32.78 88.53
C ALA A 174 -45.08 33.95 88.45
N GLU A 175 -45.88 34.01 87.38
CA GLU A 175 -46.95 35.01 87.25
C GLU A 175 -48.06 34.81 88.29
N SER A 176 -48.44 33.55 88.56
CA SER A 176 -49.40 33.24 89.63
C SER A 176 -48.88 33.65 91.01
N VAL A 177 -47.59 33.43 91.31
CA VAL A 177 -46.96 33.83 92.59
C VAL A 177 -46.92 35.35 92.72
N LEU A 178 -46.58 36.08 91.65
CA LEU A 178 -46.63 37.54 91.66
C LEU A 178 -48.04 38.06 91.95
N ARG A 179 -49.07 37.48 91.32
CA ARG A 179 -50.47 37.88 91.60
C ARG A 179 -50.83 37.71 93.07
N GLN A 180 -50.46 36.58 93.67
CA GLN A 180 -50.68 36.32 95.10
C GLN A 180 -49.94 37.35 95.98
N ALA A 181 -48.67 37.62 95.71
CA ALA A 181 -47.90 38.61 96.46
C ALA A 181 -48.48 40.03 96.34
N GLU A 182 -48.99 40.42 95.17
CA GLU A 182 -49.66 41.70 94.96
C GLU A 182 -51.01 41.78 95.70
N ASP A 183 -51.78 40.69 95.72
CA ASP A 183 -53.01 40.59 96.51
C ASP A 183 -52.74 40.71 98.02
N ASP A 184 -51.70 40.05 98.52
CA ASP A 184 -51.30 40.11 99.93
C ASP A 184 -50.82 41.51 100.32
N LEU A 185 -50.02 42.18 99.48
CA LEU A 185 -49.61 43.57 99.70
C LEU A 185 -50.83 44.49 99.79
N ARG A 186 -51.78 44.38 98.84
CA ARG A 186 -53.03 45.15 98.87
C ARG A 186 -53.81 44.93 100.16
N ARG A 187 -53.89 43.68 100.62
CA ARG A 187 -54.56 43.31 101.87
C ARG A 187 -53.86 43.92 103.10
N PHE A 188 -52.53 43.85 103.19
CA PHE A 188 -51.78 44.42 104.30
C PHE A 188 -51.81 45.94 104.34
N GLU A 189 -51.79 46.62 103.19
CA GLU A 189 -51.95 48.07 103.10
C GLU A 189 -53.33 48.53 103.63
N GLN A 190 -54.40 47.80 103.33
CA GLN A 190 -55.74 48.05 103.88
C GLN A 190 -55.79 47.86 105.41
N LEU A 191 -55.18 46.79 105.92
CA LEU A 191 -55.11 46.51 107.37
C LEU A 191 -54.28 47.57 108.11
N LEU A 192 -53.25 48.13 107.49
CA LEU A 192 -52.44 49.22 108.09
C LEU A 192 -53.27 50.52 108.19
N ALA A 193 -54.08 50.83 107.17
CA ALA A 193 -55.01 51.96 107.22
C ALA A 193 -56.05 51.84 108.35
N GLN A 194 -56.40 50.61 108.73
CA GLN A 194 -57.30 50.28 109.85
C GLN A 194 -56.56 50.16 111.20
N ARG A 195 -55.25 50.42 111.27
CA ARG A 195 -54.37 50.22 112.45
C ARG A 195 -54.32 48.78 112.98
N ALA A 196 -54.65 47.79 112.14
CA ALA A 196 -54.73 46.38 112.51
C ALA A 196 -53.44 45.57 112.22
N THR A 197 -52.39 46.21 111.69
CA THR A 197 -51.09 45.57 111.40
C THR A 197 -49.91 46.53 111.59
N SER A 198 -48.69 46.01 111.51
CA SER A 198 -47.44 46.75 111.71
C SER A 198 -46.82 47.24 110.38
N GLN A 199 -46.01 48.30 110.44
CA GLN A 199 -45.26 48.81 109.28
C GLN A 199 -44.27 47.78 108.73
N GLN A 200 -43.68 46.96 109.62
CA GLN A 200 -42.78 45.85 109.27
C GLN A 200 -43.47 44.81 108.36
N SER A 201 -44.77 44.53 108.55
CA SER A 201 -45.50 43.55 107.72
C SER A 201 -45.76 44.06 106.31
N VAL A 202 -46.00 45.36 106.13
CA VAL A 202 -46.14 45.98 104.80
C VAL A 202 -44.80 46.01 104.07
N ASP A 203 -43.70 46.32 104.77
CA ASP A 203 -42.36 46.29 104.17
C ASP A 203 -41.98 44.86 103.74
N GLN A 204 -42.29 43.84 104.55
CA GLN A 204 -42.11 42.43 104.19
C GLN A 204 -42.92 42.06 102.92
N ALA A 205 -44.18 42.49 102.82
CA ALA A 205 -45.02 42.26 101.64
C ALA A 205 -44.50 43.01 100.39
N ARG A 206 -43.97 44.22 100.55
CA ARG A 206 -43.30 44.97 99.45
C ARG A 206 -42.05 44.26 98.97
N THR A 207 -41.23 43.75 99.88
CA THR A 207 -40.07 42.92 99.51
C THR A 207 -40.51 41.67 98.77
N ALA A 208 -41.58 41.00 99.20
CA ALA A 208 -42.14 39.82 98.54
C ALA A 208 -42.64 40.10 97.11
N VAL A 209 -43.29 41.25 96.87
CA VAL A 209 -43.67 41.67 95.50
C VAL A 209 -42.43 41.95 94.66
N THR A 210 -41.41 42.60 95.23
CA THR A 210 -40.17 42.91 94.51
C THR A 210 -39.42 41.64 94.10
N THR A 211 -39.33 40.65 94.99
CA THR A 211 -38.74 39.34 94.70
C THR A 211 -39.57 38.60 93.65
N ALA A 212 -40.89 38.54 93.80
CA ALA A 212 -41.76 37.87 92.82
C ALA A 212 -41.72 38.53 91.43
N ARG A 213 -41.54 39.87 91.36
CA ARG A 213 -41.32 40.58 90.08
C ARG A 213 -39.98 40.23 89.45
N ALA A 214 -38.92 40.15 90.26
CA ALA A 214 -37.60 39.72 89.77
C ALA A 214 -37.63 38.26 89.27
N ASP A 215 -38.32 37.37 89.99
CA ASP A 215 -38.49 35.96 89.61
C ASP A 215 -39.30 35.81 88.31
N LEU A 216 -40.38 36.59 88.14
CA LEU A 216 -41.13 36.62 86.89
C LEU A 216 -40.28 37.15 85.73
N ALA A 217 -39.51 38.22 85.96
CA ALA A 217 -38.61 38.76 84.94
C ALA A 217 -37.55 37.72 84.53
N ALA A 218 -36.96 37.01 85.49
CA ALA A 218 -36.02 35.92 85.23
C ALA A 218 -36.67 34.75 84.46
N ALA A 219 -37.87 34.32 84.86
CA ALA A 219 -38.62 33.26 84.18
C ALA A 219 -39.02 33.66 82.74
N ARG A 220 -39.43 34.91 82.52
CA ARG A 220 -39.74 35.44 81.18
C ARG A 220 -38.50 35.55 80.30
N ALA A 221 -37.36 35.97 80.86
CA ALA A 221 -36.09 35.98 80.14
C ALA A 221 -35.65 34.56 79.74
N GLU A 222 -35.80 33.58 80.62
CA GLU A 222 -35.51 32.17 80.33
C GLU A 222 -36.46 31.61 79.24
N GLN A 223 -37.76 31.94 79.32
CA GLN A 223 -38.71 31.56 78.28
C GLN A 223 -38.34 32.19 76.92
N ALA A 224 -38.02 33.49 76.88
CA ALA A 224 -37.62 34.16 75.64
C ALA A 224 -36.36 33.52 75.03
N ALA A 225 -35.38 33.16 75.86
CA ALA A 225 -34.18 32.45 75.42
C ALA A 225 -34.50 31.04 74.88
N ALA A 226 -35.42 30.31 75.53
CA ALA A 226 -35.84 28.99 75.08
C ALA A 226 -36.66 29.04 73.77
N ASP A 227 -37.57 30.00 73.65
CA ASP A 227 -38.37 30.23 72.43
C ASP A 227 -37.45 30.63 71.25
N ALA A 228 -36.43 31.47 71.48
CA ALA A 228 -35.41 31.81 70.48
C ALA A 228 -34.59 30.59 70.05
N ALA A 229 -34.21 29.72 70.99
CA ALA A 229 -33.50 28.47 70.70
C ALA A 229 -34.36 27.46 69.90
N ALA A 230 -35.67 27.39 70.17
CA ALA A 230 -36.59 26.58 69.38
C ALA A 230 -36.75 27.14 67.95
N ALA A 231 -36.86 28.47 67.80
CA ALA A 231 -36.94 29.11 66.50
C ALA A 231 -35.68 28.87 65.64
N SER A 232 -34.49 29.00 66.22
CA SER A 232 -33.24 28.72 65.51
C SER A 232 -33.11 27.24 65.12
N SER A 233 -33.54 26.32 65.98
CA SER A 233 -33.56 24.88 65.69
C SER A 233 -34.51 24.55 64.54
N ARG A 234 -35.69 25.17 64.48
CA ARG A 234 -36.63 24.99 63.36
C ARG A 234 -36.08 25.53 62.05
N GLN A 235 -35.41 26.68 62.09
CA GLN A 235 -34.72 27.23 60.92
C GLN A 235 -33.62 26.27 60.43
N GLN A 236 -32.83 25.70 61.35
CA GLN A 236 -31.82 24.69 61.02
C GLN A 236 -32.45 23.46 60.35
N LEU A 237 -33.55 22.94 60.89
CA LEU A 237 -34.27 21.80 60.30
C LEU A 237 -34.80 22.12 58.90
N SER A 238 -35.36 23.33 58.69
CA SER A 238 -35.83 23.77 57.38
C SER A 238 -34.69 23.83 56.35
N LEU A 239 -33.50 24.29 56.74
CA LEU A 239 -32.33 24.33 55.86
C LEU A 239 -31.85 22.92 55.49
N VAL A 240 -31.87 21.98 56.45
CA VAL A 240 -31.53 20.57 56.21
C VAL A 240 -32.57 19.87 55.33
N GLN A 241 -33.86 20.23 55.44
CA GLN A 241 -34.95 19.67 54.64
C GLN A 241 -35.05 20.25 53.23
N ALA A 242 -34.70 21.52 53.04
CA ALA A 242 -34.71 22.17 51.72
C ALA A 242 -33.76 21.49 50.72
N GLY A 243 -32.80 20.70 51.21
CA GLY A 243 -31.92 19.89 50.38
C GLY A 243 -30.91 20.72 49.58
N PRO A 244 -30.25 20.11 48.58
CA PRO A 244 -29.31 20.82 47.71
C PRO A 244 -30.05 21.87 46.87
N ARG A 245 -29.37 22.98 46.59
CA ARG A 245 -29.94 24.03 45.73
C ARG A 245 -30.02 23.51 44.29
N LYS A 246 -31.02 23.96 43.53
CA LYS A 246 -31.18 23.57 42.12
C LYS A 246 -29.94 23.94 41.30
N GLU A 247 -29.34 25.09 41.59
CA GLU A 247 -28.12 25.57 40.96
C GLU A 247 -26.92 24.64 41.20
N GLU A 248 -26.84 24.01 42.38
CA GLU A 248 -25.79 23.06 42.72
C GLU A 248 -25.97 21.73 41.97
N LEU A 249 -27.22 21.26 41.85
CA LEU A 249 -27.55 20.07 41.05
C LEU A 249 -27.31 20.31 39.56
N ASP A 250 -27.70 21.47 39.04
CA ASP A 250 -27.50 21.84 37.64
C ASP A 250 -26.00 21.98 37.32
N ALA A 251 -25.21 22.55 38.24
CA ALA A 251 -23.75 22.62 38.12
C ALA A 251 -23.11 21.22 38.11
N ALA A 252 -23.54 20.33 39.02
CA ALA A 252 -23.05 18.95 39.05
C ALA A 252 -23.45 18.16 37.79
N ALA A 253 -24.68 18.34 37.30
CA ALA A 253 -25.14 17.73 36.05
C ALA A 253 -24.37 18.26 34.82
N ALA A 254 -24.04 19.55 34.81
CA ALA A 254 -23.20 20.14 33.77
C ALA A 254 -21.78 19.54 33.78
N GLU A 255 -21.23 19.27 34.96
CA GLU A 255 -19.93 18.61 35.09
C GLU A 255 -19.94 17.19 34.55
N VAL A 256 -20.99 16.40 34.85
CA VAL A 256 -21.19 15.07 34.25
C VAL A 256 -21.26 15.16 32.73
N ARG A 257 -22.01 16.12 32.17
CA ARG A 257 -22.10 16.32 30.71
C ARG A 257 -20.74 16.65 30.09
N ARG A 258 -19.95 17.51 30.73
CA ARG A 258 -18.59 17.87 30.28
C ARG A 258 -17.66 16.65 30.30
N ALA A 259 -17.66 15.89 31.38
CA ALA A 259 -16.84 14.68 31.50
C ALA A 259 -17.23 13.62 30.44
N LYS A 260 -18.53 13.44 30.17
CA LYS A 260 -19.02 12.54 29.12
C LYS A 260 -18.60 12.99 27.73
N ALA A 261 -18.77 14.27 27.41
CA ALA A 261 -18.34 14.83 26.14
C ALA A 261 -16.82 14.65 25.91
N GLN A 262 -16.01 14.80 26.95
CA GLN A 262 -14.57 14.56 26.88
C GLN A 262 -14.26 13.08 26.60
N LEU A 263 -14.95 12.15 27.28
CA LEU A 263 -14.80 10.71 27.03
C LEU A 263 -15.22 10.34 25.60
N ASP A 264 -16.33 10.91 25.11
CA ASP A 264 -16.84 10.65 23.77
C ASP A 264 -15.88 11.19 22.70
N LEU A 265 -15.26 12.36 22.92
CA LEU A 265 -14.22 12.90 22.05
C LEU A 265 -13.00 11.97 21.96
N LEU A 266 -12.55 11.43 23.10
CA LEU A 266 -11.43 10.46 23.13
C LEU A 266 -11.78 9.15 22.42
N ARG A 267 -13.04 8.68 22.54
CA ARG A 267 -13.54 7.48 21.85
C ARG A 267 -13.72 7.67 20.35
N ALA A 268 -14.17 8.86 19.92
CA ALA A 268 -14.26 9.22 18.52
C ALA A 268 -12.87 9.24 17.85
N GLY A 269 -11.82 9.51 18.63
CA GLY A 269 -10.43 9.40 18.20
C GLY A 269 -10.07 10.47 17.18
N THR A 270 -9.19 10.11 16.23
CA THR A 270 -8.73 11.04 15.20
C THR A 270 -9.80 11.24 14.14
N ARG A 271 -9.97 12.50 13.70
CA ARG A 271 -10.89 12.88 12.62
C ARG A 271 -10.59 12.11 11.31
N PRO A 272 -11.63 11.67 10.56
CA PRO A 272 -11.45 10.85 9.36
C PRO A 272 -10.67 11.58 8.25
N GLU A 273 -10.78 12.90 8.14
CA GLU A 273 -10.05 13.70 7.16
C GLU A 273 -8.53 13.67 7.43
N THR A 274 -8.15 13.60 8.70
CA THR A 274 -6.73 13.48 9.10
C THR A 274 -6.20 12.08 8.79
N ILE A 275 -7.04 11.04 8.96
CA ILE A 275 -6.69 9.66 8.56
C ILE A 275 -6.54 9.57 7.05
N ALA A 276 -7.48 10.12 6.27
CA ALA A 276 -7.41 10.15 4.81
C ALA A 276 -6.17 10.89 4.29
N GLY A 277 -5.79 11.99 4.94
CA GLY A 277 -4.51 12.68 4.65
C GLY A 277 -3.30 11.78 4.86
N ALA A 278 -3.23 11.05 5.99
CA ALA A 278 -2.14 10.12 6.25
C ALA A 278 -2.15 8.89 5.32
N GLU A 279 -3.31 8.43 4.87
CA GLU A 279 -3.43 7.39 3.83
C GLU A 279 -2.86 7.88 2.49
N ALA A 280 -3.14 9.14 2.11
CA ALA A 280 -2.55 9.75 0.94
C ALA A 280 -1.01 9.87 1.06
N ASP A 281 -0.50 10.19 2.24
CA ASP A 281 0.95 10.21 2.50
C ASP A 281 1.58 8.81 2.33
N VAL A 282 0.92 7.75 2.82
CA VAL A 282 1.36 6.36 2.61
C VAL A 282 1.36 6.01 1.11
N ALA A 283 0.30 6.39 0.38
CA ALA A 283 0.21 6.15 -1.05
C ALA A 283 1.31 6.89 -1.82
N SER A 284 1.59 8.15 -1.47
CA SER A 284 2.67 8.95 -2.05
C SER A 284 4.05 8.33 -1.78
N ALA A 285 4.31 7.91 -0.53
CA ALA A 285 5.56 7.25 -0.17
C ALA A 285 5.74 5.89 -0.88
N ALA A 286 4.66 5.13 -1.05
CA ALA A 286 4.67 3.87 -1.79
C ALA A 286 4.93 4.10 -3.29
N ALA A 287 4.35 5.15 -3.88
CA ALA A 287 4.62 5.53 -5.26
C ALA A 287 6.08 5.96 -5.46
N ALA A 288 6.64 6.73 -4.53
CA ALA A 288 8.05 7.10 -4.54
C ALA A 288 8.96 5.86 -4.48
N LEU A 289 8.67 4.92 -3.57
CA LEU A 289 9.39 3.64 -3.48
C LEU A 289 9.32 2.86 -4.80
N LYS A 290 8.13 2.77 -5.42
CA LYS A 290 7.96 2.11 -6.70
C LYS A 290 8.81 2.76 -7.79
N GLN A 291 8.83 4.08 -7.86
CA GLN A 291 9.64 4.82 -8.83
C GLN A 291 11.13 4.53 -8.65
N THR A 292 11.61 4.52 -7.41
CA THR A 292 13.03 4.23 -7.13
C THR A 292 13.40 2.77 -7.44
N LYS A 293 12.47 1.83 -7.23
CA LYS A 293 12.66 0.43 -7.64
C LYS A 293 12.79 0.29 -9.15
N VAL A 294 11.99 1.03 -9.93
CA VAL A 294 12.14 1.07 -11.39
C VAL A 294 13.52 1.60 -11.79
N THR A 295 14.01 2.64 -11.12
CA THR A 295 15.37 3.16 -11.36
C THR A 295 16.45 2.11 -11.04
N LEU A 296 16.27 1.33 -9.97
CA LEU A 296 17.16 0.20 -9.65
C LEU A 296 17.10 -0.89 -10.72
N ASP A 297 15.91 -1.26 -11.15
CA ASP A 297 15.69 -2.26 -12.21
C ASP A 297 16.33 -1.82 -13.54
N GLN A 298 16.35 -0.52 -13.84
CA GLN A 298 17.03 0.02 -15.04
C GLN A 298 18.57 0.00 -14.91
N ALA A 299 19.08 0.01 -13.68
CA ALA A 299 20.51 -0.03 -13.37
C ALA A 299 21.08 -1.46 -13.31
N GLU A 300 20.21 -2.48 -13.39
CA GLU A 300 20.53 -3.90 -13.33
C GLU A 300 20.05 -4.62 -14.59
N LEU A 301 20.93 -5.43 -15.19
CA LEU A 301 20.56 -6.26 -16.33
C LEU A 301 20.31 -7.70 -15.86
N ARG A 302 19.08 -8.18 -16.05
CA ARG A 302 18.64 -9.52 -15.65
C ARG A 302 18.25 -10.38 -16.84
N ALA A 303 18.44 -11.69 -16.72
CA ALA A 303 18.05 -12.63 -17.77
C ALA A 303 16.51 -12.74 -17.85
N PRO A 304 15.88 -12.58 -19.03
CA PRO A 304 14.42 -12.69 -19.17
C PRO A 304 13.91 -14.14 -19.19
N PHE A 305 14.79 -15.12 -19.40
CA PHE A 305 14.46 -16.55 -19.41
C PHE A 305 15.71 -17.40 -19.15
N ASP A 306 15.51 -18.69 -18.87
CA ASP A 306 16.57 -19.67 -18.68
C ASP A 306 17.34 -19.92 -19.99
N GLY A 307 18.66 -19.76 -19.99
CA GLY A 307 19.47 -19.91 -21.20
C GLY A 307 20.96 -19.95 -20.94
N THR A 308 21.76 -19.90 -21.99
CA THR A 308 23.22 -19.82 -21.92
C THR A 308 23.70 -18.49 -22.47
N VAL A 309 24.68 -17.89 -21.81
CA VAL A 309 25.32 -16.64 -22.27
C VAL A 309 26.19 -16.95 -23.49
N ALA A 310 25.75 -16.54 -24.67
CA ALA A 310 26.47 -16.77 -25.92
C ALA A 310 27.53 -15.70 -26.20
N TRP A 311 27.31 -14.48 -25.70
CA TRP A 311 28.24 -13.37 -25.88
C TRP A 311 28.06 -12.34 -24.76
N LEU A 312 29.17 -11.77 -24.30
CA LEU A 312 29.23 -10.73 -23.29
C LEU A 312 30.16 -9.61 -23.76
N GLY A 313 29.59 -8.41 -23.93
CA GLY A 313 30.31 -7.26 -24.47
C GLY A 313 31.20 -6.54 -23.45
N PRO A 314 30.62 -5.72 -22.57
CA PRO A 314 31.40 -4.81 -21.74
C PRO A 314 32.04 -5.50 -20.55
N LYS A 315 33.20 -4.97 -20.15
CA LYS A 315 33.91 -5.38 -18.94
C LYS A 315 33.59 -4.44 -17.78
N THR A 316 33.88 -4.90 -16.57
CA THR A 316 33.84 -4.05 -15.37
C THR A 316 34.68 -2.79 -15.57
N GLY A 317 34.11 -1.63 -15.27
CA GLY A 317 34.73 -0.31 -15.44
C GLY A 317 34.44 0.37 -16.78
N GLU A 318 33.90 -0.35 -17.77
CA GLU A 318 33.56 0.23 -19.08
C GLU A 318 32.20 0.95 -19.05
N PHE A 319 32.04 1.95 -19.91
CA PHE A 319 30.79 2.67 -20.09
C PHE A 319 29.94 2.02 -21.19
N ALA A 320 28.73 1.60 -20.84
CA ALA A 320 27.76 1.08 -21.80
C ALA A 320 26.77 2.18 -22.21
N SER A 321 26.68 2.47 -23.51
CA SER A 321 25.70 3.42 -24.03
C SER A 321 24.27 2.88 -23.95
N PRO A 322 23.25 3.74 -23.78
CA PRO A 322 21.85 3.32 -23.85
C PRO A 322 21.56 2.51 -25.11
N GLY A 323 20.94 1.34 -24.96
CA GLY A 323 20.56 0.47 -26.07
C GLY A 323 21.71 -0.33 -26.71
N SER A 324 22.98 -0.11 -26.32
CA SER A 324 24.09 -0.92 -26.84
C SER A 324 23.97 -2.38 -26.37
N PRO A 325 24.21 -3.38 -27.23
CA PRO A 325 24.22 -4.79 -26.83
C PRO A 325 25.22 -5.07 -25.71
N ILE A 326 24.78 -5.73 -24.64
CA ILE A 326 25.62 -6.08 -23.48
C ILE A 326 25.73 -7.60 -23.36
N VAL A 327 24.61 -8.31 -23.39
CA VAL A 327 24.59 -9.78 -23.25
C VAL A 327 23.71 -10.38 -24.32
N ARG A 328 24.16 -11.47 -24.96
CA ARG A 328 23.29 -12.33 -25.77
C ARG A 328 23.03 -13.62 -25.03
N ILE A 329 21.75 -13.93 -24.81
CA ILE A 329 21.31 -15.16 -24.18
C ILE A 329 20.49 -15.95 -25.18
N GLY A 330 20.76 -17.24 -25.27
CA GLY A 330 19.93 -18.14 -26.07
C GLY A 330 19.89 -19.54 -25.50
N ASP A 331 18.89 -20.29 -25.95
CA ASP A 331 18.87 -21.73 -25.79
C ASP A 331 19.77 -22.37 -26.85
N LEU A 332 20.97 -22.76 -26.46
CA LEU A 332 21.98 -23.36 -27.35
C LEU A 332 21.81 -24.87 -27.53
N SER A 333 20.71 -25.45 -27.04
CA SER A 333 20.40 -26.88 -27.21
C SER A 333 19.64 -27.19 -28.49
N VAL A 334 18.93 -26.19 -29.04
CA VAL A 334 18.13 -26.33 -30.27
C VAL A 334 18.46 -25.19 -31.24
N TRP A 335 19.08 -25.56 -32.34
CA TRP A 335 19.46 -24.68 -33.44
C TRP A 335 18.47 -24.74 -34.59
N GLN A 336 18.33 -23.61 -35.27
CA GLN A 336 17.63 -23.44 -36.54
C GLN A 336 18.49 -22.59 -37.48
N VAL A 337 18.19 -22.61 -38.78
CA VAL A 337 18.90 -21.79 -39.77
C VAL A 337 17.95 -20.72 -40.34
N GLU A 338 18.42 -19.48 -40.37
CA GLU A 338 17.74 -18.38 -41.06
C GLU A 338 18.47 -18.08 -42.38
N THR A 339 17.77 -18.15 -43.51
CA THR A 339 18.34 -17.74 -44.80
C THR A 339 18.57 -16.23 -44.87
N THR A 340 19.56 -15.81 -45.63
CA THR A 340 20.02 -14.42 -45.69
C THR A 340 19.92 -13.78 -47.08
N ASP A 341 19.81 -14.56 -48.14
CA ASP A 341 19.94 -14.12 -49.54
C ASP A 341 18.83 -14.68 -50.45
N LEU A 342 17.74 -15.20 -49.88
CA LEU A 342 16.65 -15.77 -50.66
C LEU A 342 15.82 -14.65 -51.32
N THR A 343 15.95 -14.48 -52.64
CA THR A 343 15.31 -13.40 -53.40
C THR A 343 13.82 -13.59 -53.64
N GLU A 344 13.13 -12.52 -54.03
CA GLU A 344 11.72 -12.52 -54.44
C GLU A 344 11.40 -13.57 -55.53
N LEU A 345 12.32 -13.82 -56.46
CA LEU A 345 12.13 -14.83 -57.51
C LEU A 345 12.11 -16.26 -56.96
N ASN A 346 12.96 -16.51 -55.96
CA ASN A 346 13.19 -17.83 -55.41
C ASN A 346 12.16 -18.20 -54.33
N ILE A 347 11.70 -17.23 -53.54
CA ILE A 347 10.74 -17.48 -52.45
C ILE A 347 9.38 -17.97 -52.96
N VAL A 348 8.97 -17.61 -54.19
CA VAL A 348 7.68 -18.04 -54.80
C VAL A 348 7.55 -19.56 -54.86
N SER A 349 8.67 -20.28 -55.01
CA SER A 349 8.69 -21.74 -55.13
C SER A 349 8.87 -22.44 -53.77
N VAL A 350 9.01 -21.69 -52.68
CA VAL A 350 9.23 -22.22 -51.33
C VAL A 350 7.95 -22.10 -50.52
N ARG A 351 7.52 -23.21 -49.91
CA ARG A 351 6.36 -23.26 -49.01
C ARG A 351 6.76 -23.71 -47.61
N GLU A 352 5.97 -23.37 -46.61
CA GLU A 352 6.07 -24.01 -45.30
C GLU A 352 5.92 -25.54 -45.42
N GLY A 353 6.76 -26.28 -44.71
CA GLY A 353 6.86 -27.73 -44.82
C GLY A 353 7.73 -28.25 -45.98
N SER A 354 8.36 -27.38 -46.78
CA SER A 354 9.31 -27.82 -47.82
C SER A 354 10.54 -28.46 -47.17
N ARG A 355 11.08 -29.52 -47.80
CA ARG A 355 12.30 -30.18 -47.34
C ARG A 355 13.52 -29.35 -47.73
N ALA A 356 14.51 -29.33 -46.85
CA ALA A 356 15.76 -28.62 -47.07
C ALA A 356 16.95 -29.51 -46.66
N ARG A 357 18.05 -29.40 -47.41
CA ARG A 357 19.35 -29.91 -47.01
C ARG A 357 20.23 -28.73 -46.60
N VAL A 358 20.83 -28.83 -45.42
CA VAL A 358 21.68 -27.79 -44.85
C VAL A 358 23.10 -28.32 -44.74
N THR A 359 24.06 -27.57 -45.29
CA THR A 359 25.50 -27.81 -45.16
C THR A 359 26.15 -26.61 -44.47
N PHE A 360 27.26 -26.82 -43.77
CA PHE A 360 27.91 -25.76 -42.98
C PHE A 360 29.35 -25.57 -43.44
N ASP A 361 29.73 -24.33 -43.75
CA ASP A 361 31.08 -24.03 -44.26
C ASP A 361 32.15 -24.33 -43.19
N GLY A 362 31.82 -24.08 -41.93
CA GLY A 362 32.70 -24.33 -40.79
C GLY A 362 32.81 -25.80 -40.37
N ILE A 363 31.99 -26.70 -40.92
CA ILE A 363 31.98 -28.12 -40.54
C ILE A 363 31.93 -29.00 -41.80
N PRO A 364 33.11 -29.36 -42.37
CA PRO A 364 33.19 -30.20 -43.55
C PRO A 364 32.48 -31.54 -43.34
N ASN A 365 31.81 -32.03 -44.39
CA ASN A 365 31.07 -33.30 -44.43
C ASN A 365 29.86 -33.40 -43.48
N LEU A 366 29.42 -32.30 -42.86
CA LEU A 366 28.17 -32.28 -42.10
C LEU A 366 27.01 -31.83 -43.01
N THR A 367 26.10 -32.74 -43.29
CA THR A 367 24.84 -32.45 -43.97
C THR A 367 23.68 -32.82 -43.06
N LEU A 368 22.84 -31.84 -42.74
CA LEU A 368 21.65 -32.04 -41.93
C LEU A 368 20.39 -31.85 -42.79
N GLY A 369 19.42 -32.74 -42.60
CA GLY A 369 18.07 -32.53 -43.11
C GLY A 369 17.37 -31.45 -42.28
N GLY A 370 16.50 -30.69 -42.92
CA GLY A 370 15.63 -29.74 -42.26
C GLY A 370 14.33 -29.54 -42.99
N THR A 371 13.43 -28.83 -42.35
CA THR A 371 12.12 -28.48 -42.91
C THR A 371 11.88 -26.99 -42.74
N VAL A 372 11.32 -26.36 -43.78
CA VAL A 372 10.91 -24.95 -43.72
C VAL A 372 9.80 -24.81 -42.68
N LYS A 373 10.13 -24.18 -41.56
CA LYS A 373 9.21 -23.96 -40.43
C LYS A 373 8.36 -22.72 -40.65
N GLN A 374 8.97 -21.65 -41.15
CA GLN A 374 8.31 -20.36 -41.31
C GLN A 374 8.99 -19.53 -42.39
N ILE A 375 8.19 -18.76 -43.13
CA ILE A 375 8.66 -17.73 -44.05
C ILE A 375 8.29 -16.36 -43.45
N LYS A 376 9.27 -15.49 -43.17
CA LYS A 376 8.96 -14.13 -42.70
C LYS A 376 8.34 -13.34 -43.85
N ALA A 377 7.16 -12.77 -43.62
CA ALA A 377 6.42 -12.03 -44.64
C ALA A 377 7.06 -10.69 -45.04
N PHE A 378 7.92 -10.13 -44.19
CA PHE A 378 8.62 -8.87 -44.46
C PHE A 378 9.93 -9.14 -45.19
N GLY A 379 10.04 -8.63 -46.42
CA GLY A 379 11.28 -8.66 -47.20
C GLY A 379 12.21 -7.50 -46.83
N GLU A 380 13.51 -7.75 -46.81
CA GLU A 380 14.55 -6.77 -46.50
C GLU A 380 15.29 -6.37 -47.79
N ASN A 381 15.57 -5.08 -47.97
CA ASN A 381 16.46 -4.65 -49.05
C ASN A 381 17.91 -4.91 -48.64
N ARG A 382 18.60 -5.77 -49.38
CA ARG A 382 20.03 -6.04 -49.23
C ARG A 382 20.74 -5.72 -50.53
N GLN A 383 21.48 -4.62 -50.53
CA GLN A 383 22.31 -4.17 -51.66
C GLN A 383 21.54 -4.00 -52.99
N GLY A 384 20.24 -3.67 -52.92
CA GLY A 384 19.39 -3.46 -54.10
C GLY A 384 18.42 -4.61 -54.39
N ASP A 385 18.64 -5.79 -53.81
CA ASP A 385 17.75 -6.95 -53.95
C ASP A 385 16.83 -7.09 -52.74
N ILE A 386 15.56 -7.46 -52.98
CA ILE A 386 14.62 -7.80 -51.91
C ILE A 386 14.80 -9.27 -51.55
N THR A 387 15.21 -9.53 -50.31
CA THR A 387 15.40 -10.88 -49.79
C THR A 387 14.45 -11.19 -48.64
N TYR A 388 14.04 -12.45 -48.55
CA TYR A 388 13.13 -12.97 -47.53
C TYR A 388 13.87 -13.92 -46.60
N THR A 389 13.62 -13.79 -45.29
CA THR A 389 14.19 -14.72 -44.31
C THR A 389 13.28 -15.93 -44.16
N VAL A 390 13.80 -17.11 -44.47
CA VAL A 390 13.16 -18.40 -44.25
C VAL A 390 13.83 -19.10 -43.08
N THR A 391 13.04 -19.56 -42.13
CA THR A 391 13.51 -20.31 -40.97
C THR A 391 13.38 -21.80 -41.23
N ILE A 392 14.50 -22.50 -41.18
CA ILE A 392 14.59 -23.96 -41.34
C ILE A 392 14.83 -24.59 -39.97
N ALA A 393 13.89 -25.45 -39.56
CA ALA A 393 14.09 -26.31 -38.40
C ALA A 393 14.97 -27.49 -38.81
N LEU A 394 16.05 -27.74 -38.08
CA LEU A 394 16.95 -28.87 -38.32
C LEU A 394 16.34 -30.15 -37.73
N ASP A 395 16.34 -31.24 -38.50
CA ASP A 395 15.81 -32.54 -38.08
C ASP A 395 16.67 -33.18 -36.97
N LYS A 396 17.96 -32.83 -36.94
CA LYS A 396 18.94 -33.27 -35.93
C LYS A 396 19.79 -32.08 -35.47
N GLN A 397 20.25 -32.15 -34.22
CA GLN A 397 21.14 -31.16 -33.62
C GLN A 397 22.57 -31.71 -33.56
N ASP A 398 23.58 -30.86 -33.79
CA ASP A 398 25.00 -31.20 -33.67
C ASP A 398 25.65 -30.24 -32.66
N ALA A 399 26.44 -30.79 -31.73
CA ALA A 399 27.07 -30.03 -30.65
C ALA A 399 28.15 -29.04 -31.14
N ARG A 400 28.63 -29.19 -32.38
CA ARG A 400 29.63 -28.32 -33.00
C ARG A 400 29.01 -27.07 -33.66
N LEU A 401 27.68 -26.95 -33.67
CA LEU A 401 27.01 -25.76 -34.18
C LEU A 401 27.18 -24.60 -33.19
N TYR A 402 27.57 -23.44 -33.72
CA TYR A 402 27.70 -22.20 -32.96
C TYR A 402 26.78 -21.12 -33.52
N TRP A 403 26.35 -20.19 -32.66
CA TRP A 403 25.53 -19.06 -33.07
C TRP A 403 26.29 -18.23 -34.10
N ASN A 404 25.61 -17.91 -35.20
CA ASN A 404 26.05 -17.06 -36.30
C ASN A 404 27.06 -17.75 -37.25
N MET A 405 27.18 -19.07 -37.16
CA MET A 405 27.90 -19.87 -38.15
C MET A 405 27.15 -19.85 -39.49
N THR A 406 27.88 -19.74 -40.61
CA THR A 406 27.31 -19.75 -41.96
C THR A 406 26.88 -21.15 -42.37
N ALA A 407 25.82 -21.21 -43.17
CA ALA A 407 25.26 -22.43 -43.72
C ALA A 407 24.79 -22.19 -45.14
N SER A 408 24.88 -23.20 -45.99
CA SER A 408 24.21 -23.23 -47.29
C SER A 408 22.99 -24.15 -47.18
N VAL A 409 21.86 -23.67 -47.68
CA VAL A 409 20.56 -24.34 -47.61
C VAL A 409 20.08 -24.59 -49.03
N ALA A 410 19.91 -25.85 -49.39
CA ALA A 410 19.24 -26.26 -50.62
C ALA A 410 17.79 -26.68 -50.30
N ILE A 411 16.81 -25.91 -50.75
CA ILE A 411 15.38 -26.15 -50.50
C ILE A 411 14.75 -26.80 -51.73
N GLU A 412 14.02 -27.90 -51.50
CA GLU A 412 13.22 -28.55 -52.54
C GLU A 412 11.94 -27.72 -52.79
N PRO A 413 11.71 -27.23 -54.02
CA PRO A 413 10.52 -26.44 -54.33
C PRO A 413 9.25 -27.29 -54.27
N LYS A 414 8.11 -26.66 -53.95
CA LYS A 414 6.85 -27.38 -53.68
C LYS A 414 5.61 -26.80 -54.38
#